data_AF-A0A7S4CU59-F1
#
_entry.id   AF-A0A7S4CU59-F1
#
_cell.length_a   1.000
_cell.length_b   1.000
_cell.length_c   1.000
_cell.angle_alpha   90.00
_cell.angle_beta   90.00
_cell.angle_gamma   90.00
#
_symmetry.space_group_name_H-M   'P 1'
#
loop_
_entity.id
_entity.type
_entity.pdbx_description
1 polymer ?
#
loop_
_entity_poly.entity_id
_entity_poly.type
_entity_poly.pdbx_seq_one_letter_code
_entity_poly.pdbx_strand_id
1 'polypeptide(L)'
;GGFQKQIVELEQENRNLSEKVTQLQRDNLLMQMVLVLHRHSGDRKKYGIRPSPDEPVSLAVATVEGLDALWTARPTLARAAVGQYMRVLRRELTRCQGYEACCVGENYMAAFRSSKKAIGWCCGVQRALLQVDWPEELLEFPEFGVQVSLDNTDKLLFCGFRAAMGMDSGV
;
A
#
# COMPACT_ATOMS: atom_id res chain seq x y z
N GLY A 1 -34.39 30.25 4.51
CA GLY A 1 -33.78 30.42 5.84
C GLY A 1 -33.40 29.09 6.48
N GLY A 2 -34.38 28.28 6.91
CA GLY A 2 -34.14 27.04 7.68
C GLY A 2 -33.65 25.84 6.87
N PHE A 3 -34.23 25.56 5.69
CA PHE A 3 -33.85 24.41 4.87
C PHE A 3 -32.37 24.43 4.44
N GLN A 4 -31.87 25.58 4.00
CA GLN A 4 -30.45 25.74 3.63
C GLN A 4 -29.52 25.43 4.81
N LYS A 5 -29.90 25.86 6.02
CA LYS A 5 -29.11 25.63 7.24
C LYS A 5 -29.09 24.14 7.61
N GLN A 6 -30.22 23.46 7.49
CA GLN A 6 -30.33 22.03 7.76
C GLN A 6 -29.54 21.18 6.76
N ILE A 7 -29.50 21.57 5.47
CA ILE A 7 -28.65 20.92 4.46
C ILE A 7 -27.17 21.04 4.85
N VAL A 8 -26.71 22.23 5.21
CA VAL A 8 -25.31 22.46 5.61
C VAL A 8 -24.94 21.66 6.87
N GLU A 9 -25.83 21.57 7.84
CA GLU A 9 -25.64 20.77 9.06
C GLU A 9 -25.51 19.27 8.72
N LEU A 10 -26.40 18.74 7.88
CA LEU A 10 -26.36 17.34 7.43
C LEU A 10 -25.09 17.03 6.63
N GLU A 11 -24.67 17.94 5.75
CA GLU A 11 -23.43 17.78 4.98
C GLU A 11 -22.20 17.74 5.89
N GLN A 12 -22.17 18.59 6.92
CA GLN A 12 -21.08 18.58 7.90
C GLN A 12 -21.08 17.29 8.73
N GLU A 13 -22.25 16.82 9.15
CA GLU A 13 -22.36 15.55 9.87
C GLU A 13 -21.90 14.38 9.01
N ASN A 14 -22.28 14.35 7.72
CA ASN A 14 -21.87 13.31 6.78
C ASN A 14 -20.36 13.32 6.52
N ARG A 15 -19.73 14.50 6.43
CA ARG A 15 -18.25 14.62 6.39
C ARG A 15 -17.60 14.05 7.64
N ASN A 16 -18.07 14.46 8.83
CA ASN A 16 -17.55 13.97 10.11
C ASN A 16 -17.69 12.44 10.25
N LEU A 17 -18.82 11.88 9.80
CA LEU A 17 -19.05 10.43 9.79
C LEU A 17 -18.09 9.72 8.83
N SER A 18 -17.88 10.26 7.64
CA SER A 18 -16.94 9.72 6.66
C SER A 18 -15.51 9.69 7.18
N GLU A 19 -15.08 10.75 7.89
CA GLU A 19 -13.78 10.79 8.57
C GLU A 19 -13.66 9.74 9.67
N LYS A 20 -14.71 9.59 10.51
CA LYS A 20 -14.74 8.55 11.55
C LYS A 20 -14.68 7.14 10.98
N VAL A 21 -15.40 6.87 9.89
CA VAL A 21 -15.36 5.57 9.21
C VAL A 21 -13.96 5.28 8.69
N THR A 22 -13.32 6.27 8.05
CA THR A 22 -11.94 6.15 7.57
C THR A 22 -10.96 5.87 8.71
N GLN A 23 -11.11 6.56 9.86
CA GLN A 23 -10.29 6.33 11.03
C GLN A 23 -10.48 4.90 11.59
N LEU A 24 -11.72 4.45 11.73
CA LEU A 24 -12.03 3.08 12.21
C LEU A 24 -11.48 2.00 11.27
N GLN A 25 -11.51 2.23 9.96
CA GLN A 25 -10.92 1.33 8.99
C GLN A 25 -9.39 1.24 9.17
N ARG A 26 -8.71 2.37 9.39
CA ARG A 26 -7.27 2.40 9.70
C ARG A 26 -6.96 1.67 11.00
N ASP A 27 -7.72 1.91 12.05
CA ASP A 27 -7.53 1.26 13.35
C ASP A 27 -7.76 -0.26 13.28
N ASN A 28 -8.79 -0.69 12.54
CA ASN A 28 -9.04 -2.11 12.28
C ASN A 28 -7.89 -2.75 11.50
N LEU A 29 -7.38 -2.08 10.46
CA LEU A 29 -6.22 -2.56 9.71
C LEU A 29 -4.98 -2.69 10.61
N LEU A 30 -4.68 -1.68 11.44
CA LEU A 30 -3.59 -1.74 12.41
C LEU A 30 -3.76 -2.92 13.37
N MET A 31 -4.97 -3.11 13.91
CA MET A 31 -5.27 -4.25 14.78
C MET A 31 -5.03 -5.59 14.08
N GLN A 32 -5.46 -5.74 12.82
CA GLN A 32 -5.22 -6.94 12.03
C GLN A 32 -3.72 -7.19 11.83
N MET A 33 -2.95 -6.15 11.52
CA MET A 33 -1.50 -6.25 11.36
C MET A 33 -0.82 -6.66 12.66
N VAL A 34 -1.19 -6.06 13.79
CA VAL A 34 -0.69 -6.42 15.13
C VAL A 34 -1.02 -7.87 15.46
N LEU A 35 -2.25 -8.32 15.21
CA LEU A 35 -2.65 -9.71 15.43
C LEU A 35 -1.90 -10.69 14.52
N VAL A 36 -1.60 -10.30 13.29
CA VAL A 36 -0.73 -11.08 12.41
C VAL A 36 0.66 -11.15 13.01
N LEU A 37 1.27 -10.05 13.44
CA LEU A 37 2.60 -10.06 14.05
C LEU A 37 2.66 -10.92 15.34
N HIS A 38 1.62 -10.90 16.18
CA HIS A 38 1.57 -11.66 17.44
C HIS A 38 1.35 -13.17 17.25
N ARG A 39 0.52 -13.60 16.27
CA ARG A 39 0.16 -15.03 16.09
C ARG A 39 1.29 -15.93 15.55
N HIS A 40 2.51 -15.41 15.40
CA HIS A 40 3.57 -16.04 14.61
C HIS A 40 4.50 -17.00 15.38
N SER A 41 3.92 -17.89 16.18
CA SER A 41 4.65 -19.06 16.69
C SER A 41 4.55 -20.30 15.78
N GLY A 42 3.82 -20.24 14.67
CA GLY A 42 3.69 -21.39 13.76
C GLY A 42 3.18 -21.03 12.36
N ASP A 43 3.96 -21.43 11.36
CA ASP A 43 3.56 -21.72 9.98
C ASP A 43 2.82 -20.64 9.15
N ARG A 44 3.62 -19.84 8.43
CA ARG A 44 3.48 -19.57 6.98
C ARG A 44 4.88 -19.29 6.43
N LYS A 45 5.23 -19.82 5.25
CA LYS A 45 6.49 -19.49 4.54
C LYS A 45 6.58 -17.98 4.34
N LYS A 46 7.35 -17.30 5.19
CA LYS A 46 7.69 -15.89 5.03
C LYS A 46 8.91 -15.74 4.14
N TYR A 47 8.96 -14.65 3.39
CA TYR A 47 10.11 -14.32 2.56
C TYR A 47 11.20 -13.68 3.42
N GLY A 48 12.44 -14.12 3.25
CA GLY A 48 13.61 -13.59 3.94
C GLY A 48 13.83 -14.15 5.35
N ILE A 49 14.89 -13.66 5.99
CA ILE A 49 15.30 -14.08 7.33
C ILE A 49 14.89 -12.99 8.32
N ARG A 50 14.11 -13.37 9.34
CA ARG A 50 13.69 -12.46 10.39
C ARG A 50 14.92 -11.88 11.11
N PRO A 51 15.01 -10.54 11.30
CA PRO A 51 16.01 -9.94 12.17
C PRO A 51 15.90 -10.45 13.62
N SER A 52 17.02 -10.53 14.32
CA SER A 52 17.03 -10.85 15.75
C SER A 52 16.39 -9.70 16.56
N PRO A 53 15.77 -9.97 17.72
CA PRO A 53 15.22 -8.91 18.57
C PRO A 53 16.25 -7.85 19.00
N ASP A 54 17.53 -8.23 19.14
CA ASP A 54 18.62 -7.34 19.59
C ASP A 54 19.34 -6.63 18.42
N GLU A 55 18.86 -6.82 17.18
CA GLU A 55 19.44 -6.18 16.00
C GLU A 55 18.66 -4.90 15.63
N PRO A 56 19.34 -3.80 15.26
CA PRO A 56 18.68 -2.64 14.70
C PRO A 56 17.80 -3.01 13.50
N VAL A 57 16.58 -2.48 13.48
CA VAL A 57 15.60 -2.78 12.45
C VAL A 57 15.02 -1.51 11.84
N SER A 58 14.92 -1.52 10.52
CA SER A 58 14.14 -0.55 9.76
C SER A 58 12.88 -1.22 9.26
N LEU A 59 11.73 -0.69 9.62
CA LEU A 59 10.44 -1.14 9.13
C LEU A 59 10.02 -0.25 7.97
N ALA A 60 9.49 -0.87 6.92
CA ALA A 60 8.86 -0.16 5.81
C ALA A 60 7.45 -0.72 5.61
N VAL A 61 6.50 0.18 5.37
CA VAL A 61 5.11 -0.14 5.06
C VAL A 61 4.78 0.31 3.64
N ALA A 62 3.91 -0.44 2.97
CA ALA A 62 3.39 -0.12 1.66
C ALA A 62 1.88 -0.41 1.61
N THR A 63 1.11 0.55 1.10
CA THR A 63 -0.34 0.46 0.89
C THR A 63 -0.71 1.08 -0.45
N VAL A 64 -1.83 0.65 -1.04
CA VAL A 64 -2.35 1.20 -2.30
C VAL A 64 -3.72 1.80 -2.01
N GLU A 65 -3.89 3.08 -2.31
CA GLU A 65 -5.16 3.79 -2.13
C GLU A 65 -6.05 3.66 -3.38
N GLY A 66 -7.34 3.93 -3.23
CA GLY A 66 -8.28 3.97 -4.36
C GLY A 66 -8.76 2.61 -4.87
N LEU A 67 -8.45 1.50 -4.17
CA LEU A 67 -8.86 0.16 -4.60
C LEU A 67 -10.35 -0.14 -4.41
N ASP A 68 -11.08 0.61 -3.57
CA ASP A 68 -12.48 0.32 -3.25
C ASP A 68 -13.38 0.35 -4.50
N ALA A 69 -13.19 1.35 -5.36
CA ALA A 69 -13.92 1.47 -6.63
C ALA A 69 -13.62 0.28 -7.55
N LEU A 70 -12.35 -0.13 -7.62
CA LEU A 70 -11.91 -1.27 -8.42
C LEU A 70 -12.46 -2.60 -7.90
N TRP A 71 -12.41 -2.83 -6.60
CA TRP A 71 -12.96 -4.04 -5.96
C TRP A 71 -14.47 -4.15 -6.14
N THR A 72 -15.18 -3.01 -6.07
CA THR A 72 -16.62 -2.96 -6.26
C THR A 72 -17.01 -3.22 -7.70
N ALA A 73 -16.34 -2.58 -8.66
CA ALA A 73 -16.70 -2.66 -10.07
C ALA A 73 -16.16 -3.92 -10.77
N ARG A 74 -14.93 -4.34 -10.45
CA ARG A 74 -14.19 -5.40 -11.17
C ARG A 74 -13.35 -6.26 -10.21
N PRO A 75 -13.96 -7.06 -9.33
CA PRO A 75 -13.23 -7.82 -8.30
C PRO A 75 -12.21 -8.83 -8.85
N THR A 76 -12.47 -9.43 -10.02
CA THR A 76 -11.51 -10.35 -10.65
C THR A 76 -10.26 -9.61 -11.14
N LEU A 77 -10.44 -8.43 -11.76
CA LEU A 77 -9.35 -7.56 -12.20
C LEU A 77 -8.55 -7.05 -10.99
N ALA A 78 -9.26 -6.59 -9.95
CA ALA A 78 -8.66 -6.14 -8.70
C ALA A 78 -7.73 -7.21 -8.09
N ARG A 79 -8.21 -8.46 -7.99
CA ARG A 79 -7.43 -9.58 -7.47
C ARG A 79 -6.19 -9.86 -8.32
N ALA A 80 -6.30 -9.80 -9.64
CA ALA A 80 -5.16 -10.01 -10.54
C ALA A 80 -4.11 -8.90 -10.39
N ALA A 81 -4.55 -7.63 -10.37
CA ALA A 81 -3.69 -6.46 -10.20
C ALA A 81 -2.97 -6.46 -8.84
N VAL A 82 -3.70 -6.73 -7.74
CA VAL A 82 -3.10 -6.90 -6.40
C VAL A 82 -2.09 -8.04 -6.40
N GLY A 83 -2.34 -9.13 -7.14
CA GLY A 83 -1.39 -10.22 -7.30
C GLY A 83 -0.09 -9.79 -8.00
N GLN A 84 -0.17 -8.97 -9.05
CA GLN A 84 1.01 -8.39 -9.73
C GLN A 84 1.78 -7.45 -8.80
N TYR A 85 1.08 -6.56 -8.10
CA TYR A 85 1.64 -5.65 -7.09
C TYR A 85 2.41 -6.42 -6.00
N MET A 86 1.80 -7.46 -5.42
CA MET A 86 2.44 -8.29 -4.40
C MET A 86 3.70 -9.00 -4.91
N ARG A 87 3.72 -9.39 -6.19
CA ARG A 87 4.91 -9.99 -6.81
C ARG A 87 6.04 -8.98 -6.91
N VAL A 88 5.74 -7.72 -7.25
CA VAL A 88 6.73 -6.63 -7.27
C VAL A 88 7.30 -6.41 -5.88
N LEU A 89 6.45 -6.25 -4.85
CA LEU A 89 6.89 -6.04 -3.47
C LEU A 89 7.86 -7.13 -3.00
N ARG A 90 7.51 -8.41 -3.23
CA ARG A 90 8.33 -9.57 -2.83
C ARG A 90 9.61 -9.70 -3.63
N ARG A 91 9.59 -9.42 -4.94
CA ARG A 91 10.79 -9.43 -5.78
C ARG A 91 11.81 -8.41 -5.28
N GLU A 92 11.36 -7.17 -5.06
CA GLU A 92 12.24 -6.12 -4.55
C GLU A 92 12.68 -6.42 -3.11
N LEU A 93 11.82 -7.04 -2.29
CA LEU A 93 12.16 -7.46 -0.93
C LEU A 93 13.37 -8.42 -0.95
N THR A 94 13.35 -9.42 -1.84
CA THR A 94 14.46 -10.35 -2.03
C THR A 94 15.73 -9.62 -2.48
N ARG A 95 15.62 -8.68 -3.42
CA ARG A 95 16.76 -7.88 -3.92
C ARG A 95 17.44 -7.08 -2.81
N CYS A 96 16.66 -6.53 -1.89
CA CYS A 96 17.15 -5.75 -0.75
C CYS A 96 17.42 -6.59 0.51
N GLN A 97 17.29 -7.92 0.42
CA GLN A 97 17.46 -8.85 1.54
C GLN A 97 16.59 -8.48 2.76
N GLY A 98 15.33 -8.11 2.49
CA GLY A 98 14.33 -7.82 3.51
C GLY A 98 13.59 -9.06 3.98
N TYR A 99 12.80 -8.89 5.03
CA TYR A 99 11.91 -9.90 5.59
C TYR A 99 10.45 -9.45 5.52
N GLU A 100 9.55 -10.34 5.10
CA GLU A 100 8.10 -10.09 5.09
C GLU A 100 7.56 -10.15 6.53
N ALA A 101 7.40 -9.00 7.18
CA ALA A 101 6.93 -8.93 8.55
C ALA A 101 5.42 -9.20 8.64
N CYS A 102 4.62 -8.56 7.80
CA CYS A 102 3.17 -8.67 7.80
C CYS A 102 2.61 -8.44 6.39
N CYS A 103 1.51 -9.12 6.06
CA CYS A 103 0.73 -8.90 4.84
C CYS A 103 -0.75 -9.05 5.19
N VAL A 104 -1.54 -7.99 4.97
CA VAL A 104 -2.99 -7.95 5.22
C VAL A 104 -3.66 -7.30 4.00
N GLY A 105 -4.29 -8.11 3.15
CA GLY A 105 -4.83 -7.63 1.87
C GLY A 105 -3.71 -7.08 0.97
N GLU A 106 -3.90 -5.87 0.48
CA GLU A 106 -2.93 -5.04 -0.26
C GLU A 106 -1.88 -4.36 0.62
N ASN A 107 -2.02 -4.42 1.95
CA ASN A 107 -1.13 -3.76 2.89
C ASN A 107 0.04 -4.68 3.24
N TYR A 108 1.25 -4.13 3.18
CA TYR A 108 2.48 -4.89 3.32
C TYR A 108 3.46 -4.21 4.27
N MET A 109 4.08 -4.99 5.15
CA MET A 109 5.12 -4.53 6.05
C MET A 109 6.37 -5.39 5.89
N ALA A 110 7.49 -4.72 5.67
CA ALA A 110 8.81 -5.32 5.50
C ALA A 110 9.76 -4.86 6.61
N ALA A 111 10.68 -5.73 7.01
CA ALA A 111 11.76 -5.41 7.93
C ALA A 111 13.12 -5.56 7.27
N PHE A 112 14.05 -4.66 7.59
CA PHE A 112 15.40 -4.62 7.07
C PHE A 112 16.41 -4.37 8.18
N ARG A 113 17.63 -4.88 8.02
CA ARG A 113 18.74 -4.70 8.98
C ARG A 113 19.41 -3.31 8.89
N SER A 114 18.92 -2.42 8.02
CA SER A 114 19.46 -1.06 7.86
C SER A 114 18.47 -0.19 7.09
N SER A 115 18.47 1.12 7.38
CA SER A 115 17.65 2.12 6.70
C SER A 115 17.96 2.21 5.21
N LYS A 116 19.23 2.08 4.83
CA LYS A 116 19.67 2.06 3.42
C LYS A 116 18.98 0.97 2.61
N LYS A 117 18.82 -0.23 3.17
CA LYS A 117 18.11 -1.35 2.51
C LYS A 117 16.61 -1.06 2.39
N ALA A 118 16.00 -0.47 3.42
CA ALA A 118 14.59 -0.07 3.38
C ALA A 118 14.34 1.00 2.30
N ILE A 119 15.17 2.05 2.23
CA ILE A 119 15.10 3.08 1.17
C ILE A 119 15.26 2.43 -0.21
N GLY A 120 16.27 1.56 -0.36
CA GLY A 120 16.52 0.85 -1.61
C GLY A 120 15.32 0.00 -2.06
N TRP A 121 14.62 -0.61 -1.10
CA TRP A 121 13.38 -1.34 -1.37
C TRP A 121 12.27 -0.41 -1.83
N CYS A 122 12.01 0.69 -1.12
CA CYS A 122 10.99 1.68 -1.50
C CYS A 122 11.22 2.22 -2.92
N CYS A 123 12.45 2.66 -3.22
CA CYS A 123 12.79 3.16 -4.56
C CYS A 123 12.69 2.06 -5.63
N GLY A 124 13.08 0.82 -5.30
CA GLY A 124 12.96 -0.34 -6.19
C GLY A 124 11.51 -0.63 -6.55
N VAL A 125 10.63 -0.67 -5.54
CA VAL A 125 9.18 -0.89 -5.71
C VAL A 125 8.57 0.19 -6.59
N GLN A 126 8.79 1.48 -6.28
CA GLN A 126 8.22 2.59 -7.06
C GLN A 126 8.63 2.51 -8.53
N ARG A 127 9.92 2.25 -8.81
CA ARG A 127 10.40 2.10 -10.20
C ARG A 127 9.84 0.87 -10.89
N ALA A 128 9.70 -0.24 -10.16
CA ALA A 128 9.18 -1.47 -10.70
C ALA A 128 7.70 -1.38 -11.08
N LEU A 129 6.89 -0.68 -10.28
CA LEU A 129 5.46 -0.50 -10.55
C LEU A 129 5.19 0.27 -11.84
N LEU A 130 6.07 1.22 -12.20
CA LEU A 130 6.01 1.92 -13.48
C LEU A 130 6.26 1.03 -14.70
N GLN A 131 6.84 -0.17 -14.50
CA GLN A 131 7.21 -1.10 -15.56
C GLN A 131 6.35 -2.36 -15.59
N VAL A 132 5.31 -2.45 -14.75
CA VAL A 132 4.38 -3.56 -14.79
C VAL A 132 3.49 -3.40 -16.00
N ASP A 133 3.31 -4.49 -16.76
CA ASP A 133 2.32 -4.59 -17.83
C ASP A 133 0.92 -4.72 -17.22
N TRP A 134 0.39 -3.59 -16.75
CA TRP A 134 -0.94 -3.50 -16.18
C TRP A 134 -2.00 -3.76 -17.27
N PRO A 135 -3.11 -4.46 -16.95
CA PRO A 135 -4.21 -4.64 -17.90
C PRO A 135 -4.77 -3.30 -18.36
N GLU A 136 -5.13 -3.17 -19.64
CA GLU A 136 -5.69 -1.93 -20.19
C GLU A 136 -6.96 -1.51 -19.45
N GLU A 137 -7.81 -2.47 -19.07
CA GLU A 137 -9.04 -2.23 -18.31
C GLU A 137 -8.76 -1.68 -16.90
N LEU A 138 -7.57 -1.90 -16.36
CA LEU A 138 -7.16 -1.27 -15.09
C LEU A 138 -6.82 0.21 -15.32
N LEU A 139 -6.15 0.52 -16.43
CA LEU A 139 -5.69 1.87 -16.76
C LEU A 139 -6.85 2.80 -17.15
N GLU A 140 -8.03 2.25 -17.47
CA GLU A 140 -9.27 3.01 -17.67
C GLU A 140 -9.80 3.65 -16.38
N PHE A 141 -9.40 3.15 -15.20
CA PHE A 141 -9.78 3.77 -13.93
C PHE A 141 -8.96 5.04 -13.70
N PRO A 142 -9.60 6.19 -13.37
CA PRO A 142 -8.91 7.47 -13.17
C PRO A 142 -7.75 7.41 -12.17
N GLU A 143 -7.89 6.58 -11.13
CA GLU A 143 -6.90 6.41 -10.05
C GLU A 143 -5.61 5.71 -10.52
N PHE A 144 -5.70 4.86 -11.55
CA PHE A 144 -4.60 4.00 -12.03
C PHE A 144 -4.13 4.35 -13.44
N GLY A 145 -4.77 5.32 -14.10
CA GLY A 145 -4.41 5.76 -15.44
C GLY A 145 -2.98 6.26 -15.57
N VAL A 146 -2.49 6.20 -16.81
CA VAL A 146 -1.17 6.70 -17.20
C VAL A 146 -1.10 8.21 -17.04
N GLN A 147 -0.03 8.70 -16.41
CA GLN A 147 0.24 10.13 -16.28
C GLN A 147 1.66 10.42 -16.76
N VAL A 148 1.79 11.46 -17.60
CA VAL A 148 3.06 11.94 -18.15
C VAL A 148 3.33 13.36 -17.71
N SER A 149 4.60 13.77 -17.79
CA SER A 149 5.04 15.10 -17.39
C SER A 149 4.44 16.20 -18.26
N LEU A 150 4.12 17.34 -17.64
CA LEU A 150 3.56 18.52 -18.31
C LEU A 150 4.62 19.39 -19.00
N ASP A 151 5.91 19.12 -18.77
CA ASP A 151 7.05 19.93 -19.23
C ASP A 151 7.57 19.54 -20.62
N ASN A 152 6.74 18.95 -21.48
CA ASN A 152 7.07 18.48 -22.83
C ASN A 152 8.21 17.44 -22.91
N THR A 153 8.58 16.80 -21.80
CA THR A 153 9.57 15.70 -21.81
C THR A 153 8.94 14.33 -22.09
N ASP A 154 7.60 14.25 -22.14
CA ASP A 154 6.80 13.01 -22.21
C ASP A 154 7.25 11.93 -21.21
N LYS A 155 7.84 12.37 -20.09
CA LYS A 155 8.34 11.47 -19.08
C LYS A 155 7.17 10.84 -18.33
N LEU A 156 7.12 9.51 -18.32
CA LEU A 156 6.16 8.75 -17.53
C LEU A 156 6.32 9.08 -16.03
N LEU A 157 5.23 9.53 -15.41
CA LEU A 157 5.14 9.84 -13.98
C LEU A 157 4.43 8.72 -13.22
N PHE A 158 3.31 8.23 -13.75
CA PHE A 158 2.52 7.16 -13.13
C PHE A 158 1.94 6.21 -14.19
N CYS A 159 1.83 4.92 -13.83
CA CYS A 159 1.16 3.89 -14.59
C CYS A 159 0.70 2.78 -13.63
N GLY A 160 -0.61 2.54 -13.56
CA GLY A 160 -1.20 1.54 -12.68
C GLY A 160 -1.15 1.89 -11.19
N PHE A 161 -0.94 0.88 -10.36
CA PHE A 161 -0.97 1.04 -8.89
C PHE A 161 0.12 1.96 -8.37
N ARG A 162 -0.27 2.81 -7.41
CA ARG A 162 0.60 3.75 -6.71
C ARG A 162 0.68 3.36 -5.26
N ALA A 163 1.87 3.00 -4.80
CA ALA A 163 2.07 2.61 -3.41
C ALA A 163 2.40 3.84 -2.56
N ALA A 164 1.58 4.15 -1.55
CA ALA A 164 2.00 5.00 -0.45
C ALA A 164 2.95 4.19 0.43
N MET A 165 4.15 4.74 0.71
CA MET A 165 5.19 4.04 1.45
C MET A 165 5.73 4.90 2.57
N GLY A 166 5.90 4.30 3.75
CA GLY A 166 6.49 4.92 4.93
C GLY A 166 7.57 4.03 5.50
N MET A 167 8.57 4.63 6.15
CA MET A 167 9.60 3.86 6.84
C MET A 167 9.99 4.54 8.15
N ASP A 168 10.37 3.71 9.11
CA ASP A 168 10.96 4.14 10.38
C ASP A 168 12.10 3.19 10.76
N SER A 169 13.03 3.67 11.58
CA SER A 169 14.19 2.89 12.03
C SER A 169 14.36 3.00 13.54
N GLY A 170 14.46 1.85 14.21
CA GLY A 170 14.73 1.73 15.63
C GLY A 170 16.02 0.95 15.90
N VAL A 171 16.62 1.24 17.05
CA VAL A 171 17.74 0.50 17.64
C VAL A 171 17.30 -0.18 18.92
#